data_AF-A0A2H6N1S0-F1
#
_entry.id   AF-A0A2H6N1S0-F1
#
_cell.length_a   1.000
_cell.length_b   1.000
_cell.length_c   1.000
_cell.angle_alpha   90.00
_cell.angle_beta   90.00
_cell.angle_gamma   90.00
#
_symmetry.space_group_name_H-M   'P 1'
#
loop_
_entity.id
_entity.type
_entity.pdbx_description
1 polymer ?
#
loop_
_entity_poly.entity_id
_entity_poly.type
_entity_poly.pdbx_seq_one_letter_code
_entity_poly.pdbx_strand_id
1 'polypeptide(L)'
;YLLCNFQTPETLPGHTKAKHHYREDNEWLKGQQIGLGAFSSCYQAQDVGTGTLMAVKQVTYVRNTSSEQEEVVEALREEIRMMSHLNHPNIIRMMGATCEKSNYNLFIEWMAGGSVAHLLGKYGAFKEPVVANYTEQLLRGLAYLHENQIIHRDVKGANLLIDSTGHRLRIADFGAAARL
;
A
#
# COMPACT_ATOMS: atom_id res chain seq x y z
N TYR A 1 3.92 -23.62 14.91
CA TYR A 1 4.13 -22.43 15.77
C TYR A 1 5.00 -21.39 15.07
N LEU A 2 4.56 -20.89 13.91
CA LEU A 2 5.26 -19.86 13.14
C LEU A 2 4.21 -18.84 12.71
N LEU A 3 3.80 -18.00 13.65
CA LEU A 3 2.90 -16.88 13.40
C LEU A 3 3.54 -15.66 14.07
N CYS A 4 3.88 -14.64 13.27
CA CYS A 4 4.39 -13.33 13.68
C CYS A 4 5.88 -13.19 14.02
N ASN A 5 6.78 -13.76 13.20
CA ASN A 5 8.19 -13.30 13.14
C ASN A 5 8.45 -12.27 12.01
N PHE A 6 7.44 -11.51 11.61
CA PHE A 6 7.66 -10.20 10.98
C PHE A 6 7.49 -9.10 12.04
N GLN A 7 8.26 -9.20 13.12
CA GLN A 7 8.30 -8.22 14.22
C GLN A 7 9.29 -7.07 13.93
N THR A 8 9.94 -7.12 12.78
CA THR A 8 10.78 -6.06 12.22
C THR A 8 10.56 -6.07 10.71
N PRO A 9 10.34 -4.92 10.05
CA PRO A 9 10.79 -4.81 8.67
C PRO A 9 12.29 -5.01 8.75
N GLU A 10 12.78 -6.19 8.39
CA GLU A 10 14.21 -6.36 8.20
C GLU A 10 14.60 -5.36 7.12
N THR A 11 15.20 -4.27 7.59
CA THR A 11 15.90 -3.23 6.86
C THR A 11 15.13 -2.66 5.67
N LEU A 12 14.36 -1.59 5.90
CA LEU A 12 14.14 -0.59 4.85
C LEU A 12 15.47 0.11 4.57
N PRO A 13 16.25 -0.26 3.53
CA PRO A 13 17.51 0.40 3.27
C PRO A 13 17.17 1.80 2.77
N GLY A 14 17.54 2.83 3.54
CA GLY A 14 17.41 4.24 3.17
C GLY A 14 16.12 4.96 3.58
N HIS A 15 15.16 4.32 4.28
CA HIS A 15 13.89 4.98 4.61
C HIS A 15 13.47 4.96 6.09
N THR A 16 14.08 4.15 6.96
CA THR A 16 13.87 4.28 8.42
C THR A 16 15.18 4.06 9.17
N LYS A 17 15.32 4.71 10.33
CA LYS A 17 16.46 4.53 11.25
C LYS A 17 16.14 3.61 12.43
N ALA A 18 14.98 2.94 12.43
CA ALA A 18 14.52 2.15 13.57
C ALA A 18 15.44 0.94 13.81
N LYS A 19 16.04 0.87 15.00
CA LYS A 19 16.92 -0.24 15.45
C LYS A 19 16.14 -1.32 16.23
N HIS A 20 14.87 -1.09 16.53
CA HIS A 20 13.97 -1.94 17.32
C HIS A 20 12.56 -2.02 16.67
N HIS A 21 11.60 -2.70 17.31
CA HIS A 21 10.21 -2.83 16.84
C HIS A 21 9.62 -1.50 16.37
N TYR A 22 8.94 -1.50 15.22
CA TYR A 22 8.35 -0.30 14.62
C TYR A 22 6.92 -0.07 15.16
N ARG A 23 6.79 0.68 16.25
CA ARG A 23 5.54 0.83 17.01
C ARG A 23 4.88 2.18 16.77
N GLU A 24 3.56 2.17 16.80
CA GLU A 24 2.75 3.39 16.80
C GLU A 24 3.10 4.26 18.02
N ASP A 25 3.07 5.57 17.83
CA ASP A 25 3.40 6.61 18.82
C ASP A 25 4.89 6.68 19.23
N ASN A 26 5.75 5.81 18.69
CA ASN A 26 7.19 5.78 19.00
C ASN A 26 8.05 5.93 17.74
N GLU A 27 7.98 4.96 16.83
CA GLU A 27 8.74 4.98 15.57
C GLU A 27 7.95 5.57 14.41
N TRP A 28 6.61 5.54 14.49
CA TRP A 28 5.75 6.20 13.52
C TRP A 28 4.50 6.79 14.19
N LEU A 29 4.01 7.89 13.62
CA LEU A 29 2.82 8.59 14.08
C LEU A 29 1.68 8.38 13.09
N LYS A 30 0.50 8.00 13.60
CA LYS A 30 -0.73 7.91 12.80
C LYS A 30 -1.34 9.31 12.62
N GLY A 31 -1.70 9.63 11.39
CA GLY A 31 -2.33 10.89 11.01
C GLY A 31 -3.80 10.71 10.62
N GLN A 32 -4.28 11.59 9.73
CA GLN A 32 -5.66 11.60 9.26
C GLN A 32 -6.04 10.30 8.54
N GLN A 33 -7.27 9.85 8.71
CA GLN A 33 -7.84 8.79 7.88
C GLN A 33 -8.05 9.31 6.45
N ILE A 34 -7.48 8.60 5.48
CA ILE A 34 -7.51 8.95 4.05
C ILE A 34 -8.41 8.00 3.24
N GLY A 35 -8.79 6.86 3.81
CA GLY A 35 -9.66 5.90 3.15
C GLY A 35 -10.27 4.90 4.12
N LEU A 36 -11.43 4.35 3.73
CA LEU A 36 -12.13 3.29 4.44
C LEU A 36 -12.51 2.20 3.43
N GLY A 37 -12.07 0.98 3.69
CA GLY A 37 -12.47 -0.23 2.99
C GLY A 37 -13.30 -1.14 3.89
N ALA A 38 -13.77 -2.25 3.33
CA ALA A 38 -14.64 -3.19 4.05
C ALA A 38 -13.97 -3.79 5.30
N PHE A 39 -12.66 -4.04 5.23
CA PHE A 39 -11.89 -4.69 6.31
C PHE A 39 -10.66 -3.89 6.72
N SER A 40 -10.47 -2.68 6.17
CA SER A 40 -9.25 -1.90 6.37
C SER A 40 -9.54 -0.42 6.42
N SER A 41 -8.76 0.30 7.22
CA SER A 41 -8.73 1.76 7.22
C SER A 41 -7.35 2.23 6.77
N CYS A 42 -7.31 3.22 5.87
CA CYS A 42 -6.07 3.81 5.42
C CYS A 42 -5.86 5.14 6.14
N TYR A 43 -4.66 5.37 6.65
CA TYR A 43 -4.27 6.60 7.32
C TYR A 43 -3.00 7.17 6.70
N GLN A 44 -2.85 8.50 6.78
CA GLN A 44 -1.53 9.10 6.66
C GLN A 44 -0.67 8.66 7.85
N ALA A 45 0.63 8.52 7.64
CA ALA A 45 1.59 8.22 8.69
C ALA A 45 2.88 9.03 8.50
N GLN A 46 3.64 9.21 9.57
CA GLN A 46 4.97 9.79 9.52
C GLN A 46 5.97 8.93 10.29
N ASP A 47 7.10 8.62 9.69
CA ASP A 47 8.24 7.99 10.37
C ASP A 47 8.91 9.04 11.27
N VAL A 48 9.05 8.74 12.57
CA VAL A 48 9.60 9.67 13.56
C VAL A 48 11.09 9.91 13.34
N GLY A 49 11.84 8.87 12.95
CA GLY A 49 13.29 8.94 12.81
C GLY A 49 13.80 9.70 11.59
N THR A 50 13.00 9.76 10.52
CA THR A 50 13.34 10.38 9.24
C THR A 50 12.45 11.55 8.87
N GLY A 51 11.27 11.68 9.48
CA GLY A 51 10.24 12.63 9.10
C GLY A 51 9.48 12.25 7.82
N THR A 52 9.77 11.08 7.23
CA THR A 52 9.18 10.63 5.96
C THR A 52 7.67 10.44 6.10
N LEU A 53 6.89 11.06 5.20
CA LEU A 53 5.46 10.80 5.09
C LEU A 53 5.20 9.49 4.36
N MET A 54 4.21 8.75 4.86
CA MET A 54 3.78 7.45 4.36
C MET A 54 2.25 7.36 4.38
N ALA A 55 1.72 6.32 3.77
CA ALA A 55 0.36 5.84 4.07
C ALA A 55 0.45 4.48 4.76
N VAL A 56 -0.49 4.22 5.67
CA VAL A 56 -0.64 2.92 6.35
C VAL A 56 -2.03 2.36 6.08
N LYS A 57 -2.09 1.17 5.47
CA LYS A 57 -3.32 0.36 5.38
C LYS A 57 -3.38 -0.50 6.64
N GLN A 58 -4.33 -0.19 7.52
CA GLN A 58 -4.53 -0.86 8.79
C GLN A 58 -5.70 -1.84 8.68
N VAL A 59 -5.46 -3.12 8.94
CA VAL A 59 -6.49 -4.18 9.00
C VAL A 59 -6.68 -4.59 10.45
N THR A 60 -7.89 -4.41 10.96
CA THR A 60 -8.25 -4.76 12.34
C THR A 60 -8.82 -6.17 12.41
N TYR A 61 -8.42 -6.92 13.43
CA TYR A 61 -9.01 -8.22 13.73
C TYR A 61 -10.39 -8.05 14.38
N VAL A 62 -11.45 -8.12 13.57
CA VAL A 62 -12.85 -8.14 14.07
C VAL A 62 -13.61 -9.28 13.41
N ARG A 63 -13.12 -10.50 13.54
CA ARG A 63 -13.79 -11.70 13.00
C ARG A 63 -14.25 -12.63 14.11
N ASN A 64 -15.40 -13.26 13.87
CA ASN A 64 -16.21 -13.92 14.90
C ASN A 64 -15.64 -15.28 15.32
N THR A 65 -14.75 -15.86 14.51
CA THR A 65 -14.14 -17.17 14.77
C THR A 65 -12.63 -17.15 14.54
N SER A 66 -11.90 -18.06 15.18
CA SER A 66 -10.46 -18.23 14.98
C SER A 66 -10.11 -18.64 13.54
N SER A 67 -10.92 -19.47 12.90
CA SER A 67 -10.74 -19.89 11.50
C SER A 67 -10.79 -18.71 10.54
N GLU A 68 -11.79 -17.82 10.71
CA GLU A 68 -11.91 -16.62 9.88
C GLU A 68 -10.72 -15.66 10.06
N GLN A 69 -10.16 -15.60 11.26
CA GLN A 69 -8.96 -14.80 11.54
C GLN A 69 -7.73 -15.38 10.83
N GLU A 70 -7.55 -16.70 10.88
CA GLU A 70 -6.44 -17.38 10.19
C GLU A 70 -6.45 -17.15 8.67
N GLU A 71 -7.63 -17.22 8.03
CA GLU A 71 -7.77 -16.94 6.60
C GLU A 71 -7.35 -15.52 6.23
N VAL A 72 -7.73 -14.51 7.03
CA VAL A 72 -7.32 -13.12 6.82
C VAL A 72 -5.82 -12.94 6.97
N VAL A 73 -5.25 -13.55 8.01
CA VAL A 73 -3.82 -13.50 8.29
C VAL A 73 -3.04 -14.07 7.11
N GLU A 74 -3.50 -15.19 6.55
CA GLU A 74 -2.82 -15.82 5.42
C GLU A 74 -2.93 -14.97 4.15
N ALA A 75 -4.12 -14.45 3.83
CA ALA A 75 -4.30 -13.53 2.70
C ALA A 75 -3.43 -12.28 2.81
N LEU A 76 -3.32 -11.69 4.01
CA LEU A 76 -2.46 -10.53 4.26
C LEU A 76 -0.97 -10.88 4.10
N ARG A 77 -0.54 -12.06 4.54
CA ARG A 77 0.84 -12.50 4.37
C ARG A 77 1.19 -12.70 2.90
N GLU A 78 0.26 -13.26 2.14
CA GLU A 78 0.42 -13.39 0.70
C GLU A 78 0.51 -12.01 0.03
N GLU A 79 -0.34 -11.05 0.41
CA GLU A 79 -0.30 -9.66 -0.08
C GLU A 79 1.08 -9.03 0.24
N ILE A 80 1.53 -9.10 1.50
CA ILE A 80 2.84 -8.57 1.94
C ILE A 80 3.97 -9.24 1.15
N ARG A 81 3.97 -10.56 1.04
CA ARG A 81 5.01 -11.33 0.35
C ARG A 81 5.01 -11.03 -1.15
N MET A 82 3.86 -10.81 -1.76
CA MET A 82 3.77 -10.41 -3.16
C MET A 82 4.39 -9.02 -3.33
N MET A 83 3.94 -8.05 -2.54
CA MET A 83 4.37 -6.66 -2.64
C MET A 83 5.85 -6.45 -2.29
N SER A 84 6.42 -7.25 -1.37
CA SER A 84 7.83 -7.11 -0.95
C SER A 84 8.85 -7.33 -2.06
N HIS A 85 8.46 -8.00 -3.15
CA HIS A 85 9.34 -8.28 -4.29
C HIS A 85 9.11 -7.32 -5.47
N LEU A 86 8.15 -6.40 -5.36
CA LEU A 86 7.81 -5.46 -6.43
C LEU A 86 8.66 -4.19 -6.33
N ASN A 87 9.32 -3.84 -7.41
CA ASN A 87 10.11 -2.62 -7.52
C ASN A 87 10.02 -2.06 -8.94
N HIS A 88 9.05 -1.17 -9.17
CA HIS A 88 8.82 -0.55 -10.48
C HIS A 88 8.24 0.87 -10.30
N PRO A 89 8.62 1.85 -11.12
CA PRO A 89 8.18 3.25 -10.98
C PRO A 89 6.65 3.44 -11.01
N ASN A 90 5.92 2.53 -11.68
CA ASN A 90 4.45 2.58 -11.78
C ASN A 90 3.73 1.58 -10.86
N ILE A 91 4.43 0.99 -9.88
CA ILE A 91 3.85 0.15 -8.83
C ILE A 91 4.08 0.84 -7.48
N ILE A 92 3.10 0.80 -6.59
CA ILE A 92 3.26 1.37 -5.25
C ILE A 92 4.35 0.60 -4.49
N ARG A 93 5.30 1.34 -3.91
CA ARG A 93 6.38 0.75 -3.12
C ARG A 93 5.86 0.44 -1.74
N MET A 94 5.85 -0.85 -1.41
CA MET A 94 5.71 -1.28 -0.02
C MET A 94 7.00 -0.93 0.72
N MET A 95 6.85 -0.24 1.84
CA MET A 95 7.94 0.11 2.72
C MET A 95 8.13 -0.98 3.78
N GLY A 96 7.05 -1.47 4.36
CA GLY A 96 7.13 -2.54 5.34
C GLY A 96 5.77 -2.89 5.93
N ALA A 97 5.76 -3.83 6.87
CA ALA A 97 4.55 -4.18 7.60
C ALA A 97 4.84 -4.44 9.08
N THR A 98 3.85 -4.19 9.94
CA THR A 98 3.91 -4.52 11.37
C THR A 98 2.61 -5.17 11.82
N CYS A 99 2.68 -5.90 12.94
CA CYS A 99 1.50 -6.43 13.63
C CYS A 99 1.53 -5.91 15.07
N GLU A 100 0.62 -5.01 15.42
CA GLU A 100 0.58 -4.34 16.73
C GLU A 100 -0.86 -4.18 17.23
N LYS A 101 -1.12 -4.40 18.52
CA LYS A 101 -2.45 -4.17 19.15
C LYS A 101 -3.62 -4.80 18.36
N SER A 102 -3.43 -6.03 17.85
CA SER A 102 -4.42 -6.71 16.98
C SER A 102 -4.77 -5.96 15.70
N ASN A 103 -3.78 -5.28 15.11
CA ASN A 103 -3.86 -4.66 13.79
C ASN A 103 -2.65 -5.08 12.95
N TYR A 104 -2.89 -5.38 11.68
CA TYR A 104 -1.85 -5.40 10.67
C TYR A 104 -1.73 -4.02 10.04
N ASN A 105 -0.52 -3.50 9.98
CA ASN A 105 -0.20 -2.21 9.38
C ASN A 105 0.70 -2.46 8.17
N LEU A 106 0.25 -2.05 6.99
CA LEU A 106 1.05 -2.09 5.77
C LEU A 106 1.45 -0.66 5.40
N PHE A 107 2.74 -0.36 5.49
CA PHE A 107 3.31 0.95 5.18
C PHE A 107 3.70 1.00 3.70
N ILE A 108 3.21 2.01 3.01
CA ILE A 108 3.49 2.29 1.60
C ILE A 108 3.92 3.75 1.45
N GLU A 109 4.58 4.06 0.34
CA GLU A 109 4.96 5.43 0.03
C GLU A 109 3.74 6.37 -0.04
N TRP A 110 3.95 7.62 0.37
CA TRP A 110 2.90 8.64 0.33
C TRP A 110 2.68 9.20 -1.07
N MET A 111 1.42 9.16 -1.53
CA MET A 111 0.99 9.67 -2.83
C MET A 111 0.06 10.86 -2.65
N ALA A 112 0.65 12.06 -2.52
CA ALA A 112 -0.05 13.28 -2.13
C ALA A 112 -1.14 13.76 -3.12
N GLY A 113 -1.07 13.35 -4.39
CA GLY A 113 -2.07 13.67 -5.41
C GLY A 113 -3.38 12.89 -5.24
N GLY A 114 -3.41 11.89 -4.35
CA GLY A 114 -4.57 11.03 -4.16
C GLY A 114 -4.78 10.10 -5.34
N SER A 115 -6.02 9.62 -5.53
CA SER A 115 -6.36 8.70 -6.61
C SER A 115 -6.81 9.42 -7.89
N VAL A 116 -6.68 8.76 -9.03
CA VAL A 116 -7.26 9.24 -10.31
C VAL A 116 -8.77 9.47 -10.16
N ALA A 117 -9.49 8.60 -9.45
CA ALA A 117 -10.91 8.79 -9.18
C ALA A 117 -11.18 10.08 -8.39
N HIS A 118 -10.37 10.39 -7.38
CA HIS A 118 -10.46 11.64 -6.63
C HIS A 118 -10.23 12.85 -7.53
N LEU A 119 -9.18 12.82 -8.36
CA LEU A 119 -8.86 13.92 -9.27
C LEU A 119 -9.95 14.16 -10.31
N LEU A 120 -10.51 13.09 -10.89
CA LEU A 120 -11.63 13.19 -11.83
C LEU A 120 -12.89 13.78 -11.16
N GLY A 121 -13.17 13.38 -9.91
CA GLY A 121 -14.28 13.94 -9.15
C GLY A 121 -14.09 15.42 -8.78
N LYS A 122 -12.86 15.83 -8.51
CA LYS A 122 -12.53 17.20 -8.07
C LYS A 122 -12.36 18.20 -9.21
N TYR A 123 -11.71 17.79 -10.31
CA TYR A 123 -11.30 18.68 -11.39
C TYR A 123 -12.00 18.39 -12.72
N GLY A 124 -12.79 17.32 -12.79
CA GLY A 124 -13.45 16.88 -14.02
C GLY A 124 -12.54 16.06 -14.93
N ALA A 125 -12.97 15.88 -16.17
CA ALA A 125 -12.29 15.04 -17.15
C ALA A 125 -10.89 15.58 -17.48
N PHE A 126 -9.94 14.65 -17.60
CA PHE A 126 -8.60 14.97 -18.05
C PHE A 126 -8.57 15.28 -19.55
N LYS A 127 -7.64 16.13 -19.96
CA LYS A 127 -7.32 16.32 -21.38
C LYS A 127 -6.59 15.09 -21.93
N GLU A 128 -6.74 14.85 -23.22
CA GLU A 128 -6.17 13.69 -23.92
C GLU A 128 -4.68 13.45 -23.64
N PRO A 129 -3.78 14.47 -23.58
CA PRO A 129 -2.36 14.22 -23.26
C PRO A 129 -2.14 13.62 -21.87
N VAL A 130 -2.97 13.99 -20.89
CA VAL A 130 -2.91 13.46 -19.52
C VAL A 130 -3.42 12.02 -19.50
N VAL A 131 -4.51 11.75 -20.22
CA VAL A 131 -5.06 10.40 -20.37
C VAL A 131 -4.03 9.47 -21.01
N ALA A 132 -3.40 9.89 -22.11
CA ALA A 132 -2.37 9.11 -22.79
C ALA A 132 -1.18 8.80 -21.87
N ASN A 133 -0.69 9.80 -21.14
CA ASN A 133 0.44 9.64 -20.22
C ASN A 133 0.11 8.66 -19.07
N TYR A 134 -1.03 8.83 -18.40
CA TYR A 134 -1.42 7.92 -17.32
C TYR A 134 -1.71 6.50 -17.82
N THR A 135 -2.28 6.37 -19.02
CA THR A 135 -2.53 5.06 -19.65
C THR A 135 -1.20 4.35 -19.94
N GLU A 136 -0.22 5.05 -20.50
CA GLU A 136 1.11 4.49 -20.77
C GLU A 136 1.78 3.99 -19.48
N GLN A 137 1.75 4.80 -18.42
CA GLN A 137 2.29 4.44 -17.11
C GLN A 137 1.58 3.22 -16.48
N LEU A 138 0.25 3.18 -16.58
CA LEU A 138 -0.56 2.04 -16.13
C LEU A 138 -0.15 0.77 -16.88
N LEU A 139 -0.06 0.83 -18.21
CA LEU A 139 0.31 -0.33 -19.03
C LEU A 139 1.72 -0.83 -18.73
N ARG A 140 2.69 0.07 -18.51
CA ARG A 140 4.05 -0.31 -18.06
C ARG A 140 4.02 -1.02 -16.71
N GLY A 141 3.24 -0.52 -15.75
CA GLY A 141 3.05 -1.17 -14.45
C GLY A 141 2.42 -2.56 -14.58
N LEU A 142 1.37 -2.71 -15.39
CA LEU A 142 0.70 -3.99 -15.61
C LEU A 142 1.60 -5.00 -16.33
N ALA A 143 2.38 -4.56 -17.33
CA ALA A 143 3.36 -5.40 -18.01
C ALA A 143 4.37 -5.97 -17.01
N TYR A 144 4.92 -5.13 -16.13
CA TYR A 144 5.82 -5.55 -15.07
C TYR A 144 5.17 -6.57 -14.10
N LEU A 145 3.90 -6.37 -13.71
CA LEU A 145 3.20 -7.35 -12.86
C LEU A 145 3.05 -8.70 -13.57
N HIS A 146 2.66 -8.70 -14.85
CA HIS A 146 2.49 -9.92 -15.62
C HIS A 146 3.82 -10.66 -15.84
N GLU A 147 4.93 -9.95 -16.06
CA GLU A 147 6.28 -10.55 -16.10
C GLU A 147 6.63 -11.25 -14.78
N ASN A 148 6.17 -10.72 -13.65
CA ASN A 148 6.34 -11.30 -12.32
C ASN A 148 5.25 -12.33 -11.96
N GLN A 149 4.48 -12.81 -12.94
CA GLN A 149 3.39 -13.79 -12.75
C GLN A 149 2.33 -13.30 -11.75
N ILE A 150 1.93 -12.02 -11.83
CA ILE A 150 0.92 -11.43 -10.95
C ILE A 150 -0.17 -10.77 -11.80
N ILE A 151 -1.44 -11.10 -11.55
CA ILE A 151 -2.60 -10.33 -12.04
C ILE A 151 -3.14 -9.48 -10.91
N HIS A 152 -3.34 -8.17 -11.17
CA HIS A 152 -3.88 -7.22 -10.19
C HIS A 152 -5.37 -7.45 -9.85
N ARG A 153 -6.19 -7.79 -10.86
CA ARG A 153 -7.66 -8.03 -10.80
C ARG A 153 -8.55 -6.86 -10.36
N ASP A 154 -8.04 -5.82 -9.71
CA ASP A 154 -8.83 -4.65 -9.28
C ASP A 154 -8.32 -3.31 -9.84
N VAL A 155 -8.10 -3.24 -11.16
CA VAL A 155 -7.64 -2.01 -11.83
C VAL A 155 -8.82 -1.05 -12.00
N LYS A 156 -8.80 0.06 -11.25
CA LYS A 156 -9.82 1.12 -11.30
C LYS A 156 -9.21 2.44 -10.84
N GLY A 157 -9.84 3.57 -11.18
CA GLY A 157 -9.31 4.90 -10.85
C GLY A 157 -9.06 5.15 -9.35
N ALA A 158 -9.72 4.43 -8.45
CA ALA A 158 -9.47 4.51 -7.01
C ALA A 158 -8.12 3.89 -6.58
N ASN A 159 -7.62 2.94 -7.37
CA ASN A 159 -6.39 2.17 -7.11
C ASN A 159 -5.19 2.69 -7.93
N LEU A 160 -5.36 3.81 -8.63
CA LEU A 160 -4.30 4.49 -9.38
C LEU A 160 -3.96 5.78 -8.63
N LEU A 161 -2.80 5.81 -7.98
CA LEU A 161 -2.38 6.91 -7.11
C LEU A 161 -1.40 7.84 -7.82
N ILE A 162 -1.50 9.13 -7.53
CA ILE A 162 -0.73 10.19 -8.16
C ILE A 162 0.18 10.87 -7.12
N ASP A 163 1.41 11.15 -7.53
CA ASP A 163 2.40 11.82 -6.67
C ASP A 163 2.08 13.32 -6.48
N SER A 164 2.92 14.02 -5.69
CA SER A 164 2.74 15.45 -5.44
C SER A 164 2.92 16.33 -6.68
N THR A 165 3.59 15.83 -7.71
CA THR A 165 3.82 16.58 -8.96
C THR A 165 2.65 16.46 -9.94
N GLY A 166 1.77 15.48 -9.75
CA GLY A 166 0.70 15.18 -10.71
C GLY A 166 1.17 14.36 -11.91
N HIS A 167 2.47 14.04 -12.03
CA HIS A 167 3.02 13.40 -13.22
C HIS A 167 3.22 11.89 -13.07
N ARG A 168 3.46 11.38 -11.86
CA ARG A 168 3.75 9.96 -11.66
C ARG A 168 2.53 9.21 -11.15
N LEU A 169 2.14 8.17 -11.88
CA LEU A 169 1.08 7.25 -11.54
C LEU A 169 1.67 5.95 -10.98
N ARG A 170 1.10 5.46 -9.88
CA ARG A 170 1.40 4.14 -9.31
C ARG A 170 0.13 3.32 -9.11
N ILE A 171 0.20 2.05 -9.48
CA ILE A 171 -0.84 1.06 -9.21
C ILE A 171 -0.74 0.64 -7.73
N ALA A 172 -1.85 0.68 -7.01
CA ALA A 172 -1.96 0.36 -5.59
C ALA A 172 -3.12 -0.62 -5.33
N ASP A 173 -3.20 -1.07 -4.07
CA ASP A 173 -4.19 -2.04 -3.55
C ASP A 173 -4.15 -3.43 -4.20
N PHE A 174 -3.28 -4.27 -3.64
CA PHE A 174 -3.06 -5.65 -4.08
C PHE A 174 -3.91 -6.68 -3.33
N GLY A 175 -4.91 -6.23 -2.56
CA GLY A 175 -5.75 -7.12 -1.73
C GLY A 175 -6.58 -8.12 -2.56
N ALA A 176 -6.77 -7.86 -3.85
CA ALA A 176 -7.43 -8.77 -4.78
C ALA A 176 -6.45 -9.40 -5.78
N ALA A 177 -5.15 -9.17 -5.70
CA ALA A 177 -4.19 -9.72 -6.66
C ALA A 177 -4.05 -11.24 -6.52
N ALA A 178 -3.56 -11.91 -7.57
CA ALA A 178 -3.26 -13.35 -7.55
C ALA A 178 -2.03 -13.65 -8.40
N ARG A 179 -1.38 -14.78 -8.10
CA ARG A 179 -0.34 -15.34 -8.97
C ARG A 179 -0.98 -15.99 -10.20
N LEU A 180 -0.33 -15.79 -11.35
CA LEU A 180 -0.61 -16.50 -12.60
C LEU A 180 -0.22 -17.98 -12.51
#